data_AF-A0A351J1Y6-F1
#
_entry.id   AF-A0A351J1Y6-F1
#
_cell.length_a   1.000
_cell.length_b   1.000
_cell.length_c   1.000
_cell.angle_alpha   90.00
_cell.angle_beta   90.00
_cell.angle_gamma   90.00
#
_symmetry.space_group_name_H-M   'P 1'
#
loop_
_entity.id
_entity.type
_entity.pdbx_description
1 polymer ?
#
loop_
_entity_poly.entity_id
_entity_poly.type
_entity_poly.pdbx_seq_one_letter_code
_entity_poly.pdbx_strand_id
1 'polypeptide(L)'
;MLHDCIEIVQSYFAPYREARNQRNRIMCDNITTLLSKTGIRLDFDTDVLPFSEYERGGTVTERHILFSLAKKLDTRFPQRDALCAFLEQALGIPMREKTKTNLLNAPDAYYLYDLLGLLKVNLVEQFYVPATEECPSVQDFIALCKQVGAISAYAYLGDVGDSVTGDKKAQHFEDRYLDLLFEELSALGFNAVTYMPTRNTQTQLAVVMDYCRKYALFQISGEDI
;
A
#
# COMPACT_ATOMS: atom_id res chain seq x y z
N MET A 1 -31.05 3.72 0.65
CA MET A 1 -30.68 2.92 1.83
C MET A 1 -29.20 2.57 1.93
N LEU A 2 -28.40 2.37 0.86
CA LEU A 2 -26.93 2.20 1.02
C LEU A 2 -26.14 3.53 1.00
N HIS A 3 -26.70 4.60 0.44
CA HIS A 3 -26.05 5.92 0.36
C HIS A 3 -26.10 6.71 1.69
N ASP A 4 -26.90 6.25 2.67
CA ASP A 4 -27.20 7.01 3.89
C ASP A 4 -26.12 6.84 4.97
N CYS A 5 -25.18 5.89 4.79
CA CYS A 5 -24.10 5.61 5.74
C CYS A 5 -22.73 6.15 5.32
N ILE A 6 -22.61 6.78 4.14
CA ILE A 6 -21.34 7.31 3.64
C ILE A 6 -20.75 8.31 4.64
N GLU A 7 -21.56 9.24 5.15
CA GLU A 7 -21.12 10.24 6.12
C GLU A 7 -20.68 9.63 7.45
N ILE A 8 -21.38 8.58 7.89
CA ILE A 8 -21.03 7.84 9.12
C ILE A 8 -19.64 7.21 8.97
N VAL A 9 -19.42 6.47 7.88
CA VAL A 9 -18.14 5.81 7.58
C VAL A 9 -17.03 6.85 7.40
N GLN A 10 -17.31 7.93 6.68
CA GLN A 10 -16.33 9.00 6.48
C GLN A 10 -15.92 9.68 7.78
N SER A 11 -16.89 9.95 8.67
CA SER A 11 -16.64 10.55 9.97
C SER A 11 -15.86 9.60 10.88
N TYR A 12 -16.19 8.31 10.86
CA TYR A 12 -15.47 7.29 11.62
C TYR A 12 -13.99 7.22 11.24
N PHE A 13 -13.68 7.24 9.94
CA PHE A 13 -12.29 7.14 9.46
C PHE A 13 -11.51 8.46 9.47
N ALA A 14 -12.17 9.60 9.65
CA ALA A 14 -11.52 10.91 9.69
C ALA A 14 -10.35 11.02 10.69
N PRO A 15 -10.49 10.65 11.98
CA PRO A 15 -9.37 10.71 12.92
C PRO A 15 -8.20 9.80 12.54
N TYR A 16 -8.48 8.60 12.03
CA TYR A 16 -7.44 7.67 11.59
C TYR A 16 -6.68 8.19 10.36
N ARG A 17 -7.38 8.85 9.43
CA ARG A 17 -6.73 9.53 8.30
C ARG A 17 -5.84 10.69 8.75
N GLU A 18 -6.24 11.43 9.78
CA GLU A 18 -5.40 12.51 10.31
C GLU A 18 -4.17 11.98 11.03
N ALA A 19 -4.32 10.94 11.87
CA ALA A 19 -3.18 10.26 12.49
C ALA A 19 -2.20 9.72 11.42
N ARG A 20 -2.73 9.19 10.31
CA ARG A 20 -1.90 8.80 9.16
C ARG A 20 -1.17 9.97 8.52
N ASN A 21 -1.82 11.11 8.37
CA ASN A 21 -1.17 12.30 7.82
C ASN A 21 -0.07 12.85 8.73
N GLN A 22 -0.24 12.78 10.05
CA GLN A 22 0.84 13.10 11.00
C GLN A 22 2.05 12.19 10.78
N ARG A 23 1.84 10.88 10.62
CA ARG A 23 2.90 9.93 10.26
C ARG A 23 3.52 10.24 8.89
N ASN A 24 2.70 10.57 7.90
CA ASN A 24 3.17 10.92 6.55
C ASN A 24 4.02 12.19 6.53
N ARG A 25 3.74 13.19 7.38
CA ARG A 25 4.60 14.37 7.55
C ARG A 25 5.99 13.98 8.03
N ILE A 26 6.09 13.12 9.04
CA ILE A 26 7.37 12.59 9.53
C ILE A 26 8.10 11.82 8.42
N MET A 27 7.39 11.02 7.63
CA MET A 27 7.99 10.32 6.49
C MET A 27 8.52 11.27 5.42
N CYS A 28 7.86 12.41 5.16
CA CYS A 28 8.36 13.46 4.26
C CYS A 28 9.61 14.16 4.82
N ASP A 29 9.64 14.40 6.14
CA ASP A 29 10.82 14.96 6.82
C ASP A 29 12.02 13.98 6.77
N ASN A 30 11.77 12.68 6.92
CA ASN A 30 12.79 11.64 6.77
C ASN A 30 13.37 11.65 5.34
N ILE A 31 12.53 11.75 4.31
CA ILE A 31 12.98 11.89 2.92
C ILE A 31 13.80 13.18 2.74
N THR A 32 13.32 14.31 3.26
CA THR A 32 14.05 15.58 3.20
C THR A 32 15.42 15.49 3.88
N THR A 33 15.50 14.78 5.00
CA THR A 33 16.75 14.51 5.72
C THR A 33 17.69 13.62 4.90
N LEU A 34 17.16 12.54 4.34
CA LEU A 34 17.88 11.62 3.45
C LEU A 34 18.47 12.34 2.23
N LEU A 35 17.73 13.31 1.69
CA LEU A 35 18.10 14.07 0.50
C LEU A 35 18.80 15.40 0.80
N SER A 36 19.13 15.70 2.07
CA SER A 36 19.68 16.99 2.50
C SER A 36 20.86 17.51 1.68
N LYS A 37 21.77 16.63 1.23
CA LYS A 37 22.95 17.00 0.43
C LYS A 37 22.64 17.38 -1.02
N THR A 38 21.43 17.13 -1.48
CA THR A 38 20.99 17.35 -2.87
C THR A 38 20.21 18.65 -3.04
N GLY A 39 19.77 19.26 -1.94
CA GLY A 39 18.87 20.42 -1.94
C GLY A 39 17.40 20.08 -2.26
N ILE A 40 17.05 18.82 -2.50
CA ILE A 40 15.68 18.38 -2.69
C ILE A 40 15.00 18.24 -1.32
N ARG A 41 13.81 18.84 -1.20
CA ARG A 41 12.94 18.72 -0.01
C ARG A 41 11.56 18.27 -0.46
N LEU A 42 10.89 17.52 0.42
CA LEU A 42 9.53 17.08 0.24
C LEU A 42 8.70 17.53 1.44
N ASP A 43 7.70 18.35 1.17
CA ASP A 43 6.74 18.85 2.14
C ASP A 43 5.40 18.15 1.92
N PHE A 44 4.83 17.61 3.00
CA PHE A 44 3.59 16.86 2.89
C PHE A 44 2.42 17.72 2.43
N ASP A 45 2.27 18.92 3.02
CA ASP A 45 1.09 19.76 2.84
C ASP A 45 1.12 20.48 1.48
N THR A 46 2.29 20.86 0.98
CA THR A 46 2.41 21.54 -0.32
C THR A 46 2.72 20.63 -1.49
N ASP A 47 3.43 19.52 -1.28
CA ASP A 47 3.88 18.65 -2.38
C ASP A 47 3.12 17.33 -2.48
N VAL A 48 2.53 16.82 -1.39
CA VAL A 48 1.88 15.49 -1.38
C VAL A 48 0.36 15.62 -1.36
N LEU A 49 -0.17 16.33 -0.37
CA LEU A 49 -1.60 16.46 -0.13
C LEU A 49 -2.38 17.00 -1.35
N PRO A 50 -1.90 18.03 -2.09
CA PRO A 50 -2.64 18.58 -3.23
C PRO A 50 -2.75 17.64 -4.44
N PHE A 51 -1.91 16.60 -4.50
CA PHE A 51 -1.98 15.57 -5.56
C PHE A 51 -2.69 14.30 -5.09
N SER A 52 -3.30 14.33 -3.92
CA SER A 52 -4.10 13.23 -3.39
C SER A 52 -5.60 13.52 -3.52
N GLU A 53 -6.43 12.49 -3.32
CA GLU A 53 -7.89 12.65 -3.20
C GLU A 53 -8.32 12.84 -1.74
N TYR A 54 -7.44 13.36 -0.86
CA TYR A 54 -7.71 13.50 0.58
C TYR A 54 -8.95 14.37 0.87
N GLU A 55 -9.10 15.49 0.15
CA GLU A 55 -10.28 16.37 0.29
C GLU A 55 -11.61 15.68 -0.04
N ARG A 56 -11.55 14.57 -0.80
CA ARG A 56 -12.73 13.75 -1.14
C ARG A 56 -12.89 12.51 -0.25
N GLY A 57 -12.19 12.48 0.88
CA GLY A 57 -12.19 11.37 1.83
C GLY A 57 -11.21 10.24 1.49
N GLY A 58 -10.30 10.48 0.54
CA GLY A 58 -9.20 9.58 0.22
C GLY A 58 -8.14 9.50 1.32
N THR A 59 -7.27 8.50 1.22
CA THR A 59 -6.16 8.29 2.16
C THR A 59 -4.83 8.51 1.47
N VAL A 60 -3.93 9.24 2.13
CA VAL A 60 -2.56 9.45 1.64
C VAL A 60 -1.64 8.33 2.17
N THR A 61 -0.77 7.83 1.30
CA THR A 61 0.10 6.67 1.56
C THR A 61 1.52 6.95 1.08
N GLU A 62 2.44 6.04 1.37
CA GLU A 62 3.83 6.07 0.90
C GLU A 62 3.92 6.16 -0.63
N ARG A 63 2.91 5.63 -1.35
CA ARG A 63 2.83 5.75 -2.82
C ARG A 63 2.67 7.21 -3.26
N HIS A 64 1.85 7.99 -2.55
CA HIS A 64 1.66 9.41 -2.84
C HIS A 64 2.92 10.20 -2.55
N ILE A 65 3.56 9.94 -1.40
CA ILE A 65 4.83 10.55 -1.00
C ILE A 65 5.90 10.33 -2.08
N LEU A 66 6.09 9.08 -2.51
CA LEU A 66 7.08 8.74 -3.53
C LEU A 66 6.73 9.26 -4.91
N PHE A 67 5.43 9.33 -5.26
CA PHE A 67 5.00 9.89 -6.53
C PHE A 67 5.27 11.40 -6.59
N SER A 68 5.03 12.12 -5.49
CA SER A 68 5.40 13.54 -5.39
C SER A 68 6.91 13.74 -5.47
N LEU A 69 7.71 12.87 -4.84
CA LEU A 69 9.17 12.89 -5.01
C LEU A 69 9.57 12.63 -6.48
N ALA A 70 8.96 11.65 -7.14
CA ALA A 70 9.21 11.36 -8.55
C ALA A 70 8.94 12.58 -9.44
N LYS A 71 7.82 13.28 -9.23
CA LYS A 71 7.50 14.52 -9.95
C LYS A 71 8.52 15.64 -9.72
N LYS A 72 9.00 15.80 -8.49
CA LYS A 72 10.05 16.78 -8.18
C LYS A 72 11.36 16.45 -8.88
N LEU A 73 11.74 15.17 -8.89
CA LEU A 73 12.94 14.71 -9.56
C LEU A 73 12.84 14.93 -11.08
N ASP A 74 11.72 14.57 -11.69
CA ASP A 74 11.45 14.81 -13.12
C ASP A 74 11.52 16.30 -13.48
N THR A 75 10.91 17.16 -12.66
CA THR A 75 10.98 18.62 -12.84
C THR A 75 12.42 19.14 -12.73
N ARG A 76 13.21 18.60 -11.79
CA ARG A 76 14.59 19.02 -11.55
C ARG A 76 15.55 18.51 -12.63
N PHE A 77 15.25 17.36 -13.21
CA PHE A 77 16.04 16.64 -14.21
C PHE A 77 15.17 16.26 -15.41
N PRO A 78 14.86 17.22 -16.31
CA PRO A 78 14.00 16.95 -17.48
C PRO A 78 14.60 15.95 -18.46
N GLN A 79 15.92 15.77 -18.39
CA GLN A 79 16.68 14.80 -19.15
C GLN A 79 16.77 13.50 -18.35
N ARG A 80 16.14 12.43 -18.85
CA ARG A 80 16.00 11.15 -18.13
C ARG A 80 17.35 10.47 -17.87
N ASP A 81 18.33 10.64 -18.75
CA ASP A 81 19.71 10.17 -18.56
C ASP A 81 20.40 10.91 -17.41
N ALA A 82 20.21 12.22 -17.29
CA ALA A 82 20.72 13.00 -16.17
C ALA A 82 20.04 12.60 -14.84
N LEU A 83 18.72 12.34 -14.86
CA LEU A 83 18.01 11.81 -13.70
C LEU A 83 18.57 10.45 -13.29
N CYS A 84 18.75 9.53 -14.24
CA CYS A 84 19.33 8.22 -13.99
C CYS A 84 20.72 8.31 -13.36
N ALA A 85 21.59 9.17 -13.89
CA ALA A 85 22.93 9.40 -13.34
C ALA A 85 22.87 9.97 -11.91
N PHE A 86 21.95 10.90 -11.64
CA PHE A 86 21.73 11.43 -10.29
C PHE A 86 21.28 10.35 -9.30
N LEU A 87 20.33 9.50 -9.68
CA LEU A 87 19.86 8.41 -8.81
C LEU A 87 20.99 7.43 -8.46
N GLU A 88 21.80 7.03 -9.45
CA GLU A 88 22.95 6.14 -9.24
C GLU A 88 24.04 6.80 -8.38
N GLN A 89 24.46 8.01 -8.74
CA GLN A 89 25.67 8.62 -8.18
C GLN A 89 25.44 9.38 -6.88
N ALA A 90 24.32 10.11 -6.78
CA ALA A 90 24.02 10.96 -5.62
C ALA A 90 23.20 10.23 -4.56
N LEU A 91 22.27 9.36 -4.97
CA LEU A 91 21.40 8.62 -4.05
C LEU A 91 21.85 7.17 -3.83
N GLY A 92 22.84 6.68 -4.58
CA GLY A 92 23.33 5.33 -4.45
C GLY A 92 22.28 4.27 -4.81
N ILE A 93 21.29 4.62 -5.63
CA ILE A 93 20.21 3.71 -6.03
C ILE A 93 20.72 2.82 -7.16
N PRO A 94 20.90 1.51 -6.93
CA PRO A 94 21.37 0.61 -7.98
C PRO A 94 20.27 0.43 -9.05
N MET A 95 20.66 0.57 -10.31
CA MET A 95 19.79 0.27 -11.44
C MET A 95 20.37 -0.85 -12.28
N ARG A 96 19.58 -1.90 -12.50
CA ARG A 96 19.91 -2.93 -13.49
C ARG A 96 19.75 -2.34 -14.89
N GLU A 97 20.51 -2.84 -15.86
CA GLU A 97 20.44 -2.40 -17.27
C GLU A 97 19.01 -2.37 -17.82
N LYS A 98 18.20 -3.39 -17.51
CA LYS A 98 16.78 -3.45 -17.89
C LYS A 98 15.98 -2.30 -17.31
N THR A 99 16.14 -1.98 -16.03
CA THR A 99 15.42 -0.89 -15.35
C THR A 99 15.81 0.47 -15.91
N LYS A 100 17.10 0.69 -16.15
CA LYS A 100 17.61 1.91 -16.77
C LYS A 100 17.08 2.08 -18.20
N THR A 101 17.13 1.01 -18.99
CA THR A 101 16.57 0.99 -20.35
C THR A 101 15.07 1.28 -20.36
N ASN A 102 14.32 0.71 -19.42
CA ASN A 102 12.89 0.98 -19.28
C ASN A 102 12.65 2.45 -18.96
N LEU A 103 13.32 3.03 -17.96
CA LEU A 103 13.13 4.44 -17.61
C LEU A 103 13.47 5.39 -18.77
N LEU A 104 14.55 5.12 -19.51
CA LEU A 104 14.94 5.95 -20.65
C LEU A 104 13.93 5.90 -21.80
N ASN A 105 13.32 4.73 -22.04
CA ASN A 105 12.44 4.50 -23.19
C ASN A 105 10.95 4.46 -22.84
N ALA A 106 10.57 4.62 -21.55
CA ALA A 106 9.19 4.53 -21.10
C ALA A 106 8.32 5.58 -21.82
N PRO A 107 7.12 5.22 -22.30
CA PRO A 107 6.14 6.22 -22.74
C PRO A 107 5.86 7.22 -21.61
N ASP A 108 5.63 8.49 -21.94
CA ASP A 108 5.42 9.55 -20.93
C ASP A 108 4.30 9.21 -19.93
N ALA A 109 3.26 8.51 -20.39
CA ALA A 109 2.15 8.05 -19.55
C ALA A 109 2.56 7.07 -18.45
N TYR A 110 3.66 6.34 -18.62
CA TYR A 110 4.14 5.30 -17.69
C TYR A 110 5.42 5.68 -16.97
N TYR A 111 6.18 6.64 -17.50
CA TYR A 111 7.49 7.03 -16.99
C TYR A 111 7.51 7.33 -15.48
N LEU A 112 6.59 8.16 -14.99
CA LEU A 112 6.53 8.48 -13.56
C LEU A 112 6.18 7.27 -12.69
N TYR A 113 5.43 6.30 -13.21
CA TYR A 113 5.12 5.06 -12.50
C TYR A 113 6.31 4.11 -12.44
N ASP A 114 7.11 4.04 -13.51
CA ASP A 114 8.37 3.30 -13.51
C ASP A 114 9.37 3.92 -12.51
N LEU A 115 9.46 5.25 -12.49
CA LEU A 115 10.30 5.98 -11.53
C LEU A 115 9.82 5.75 -10.09
N LEU A 116 8.51 5.87 -9.83
CA LEU A 116 7.90 5.52 -8.56
C LEU A 116 8.23 4.09 -8.14
N GLY A 117 8.16 3.12 -9.06
CA GLY A 117 8.51 1.73 -8.80
C GLY A 117 9.96 1.56 -8.35
N LEU A 118 10.90 2.21 -9.05
CA LEU A 118 12.31 2.20 -8.67
C LEU A 118 12.54 2.82 -7.29
N LEU A 119 11.98 4.01 -7.04
CA LEU A 119 12.10 4.70 -5.75
C LEU A 119 11.49 3.85 -4.62
N LYS A 120 10.36 3.19 -4.87
CA LYS A 120 9.69 2.34 -3.87
C LYS A 120 10.59 1.21 -3.39
N VAL A 121 11.21 0.48 -4.31
CA VAL A 121 12.06 -0.68 -3.96
C VAL A 121 13.29 -0.26 -3.17
N ASN A 122 13.81 0.95 -3.37
CA ASN A 122 15.09 1.37 -2.80
C ASN A 122 14.96 2.29 -1.58
N LEU A 123 13.87 3.07 -1.47
CA LEU A 123 13.77 4.15 -0.48
C LEU A 123 12.74 3.90 0.62
N VAL A 124 11.71 3.06 0.41
CA VAL A 124 10.62 2.91 1.40
C VAL A 124 11.15 2.58 2.79
N GLU A 125 12.01 1.57 2.91
CA GLU A 125 12.56 1.14 4.21
C GLU A 125 13.35 2.26 4.91
N GLN A 126 13.87 3.24 4.18
CA GLN A 126 14.73 4.30 4.74
C GLN A 126 13.94 5.45 5.36
N PHE A 127 12.71 5.70 4.89
CA PHE A 127 11.88 6.79 5.43
C PHE A 127 10.67 6.28 6.22
N TYR A 128 10.36 4.99 6.13
CA TYR A 128 9.16 4.40 6.71
C TYR A 128 9.08 4.60 8.23
N VAL A 129 7.91 5.02 8.68
CA VAL A 129 7.55 5.07 10.10
C VAL A 129 6.46 4.02 10.33
N PRO A 130 6.58 3.14 11.34
CA PRO A 130 5.54 2.17 11.67
C PRO A 130 4.20 2.82 11.99
N ALA A 131 3.12 2.23 11.46
CA ALA A 131 1.75 2.65 11.78
C ALA A 131 1.38 2.27 13.22
N THR A 132 0.74 3.20 13.94
CA THR A 132 0.27 2.98 15.32
C THR A 132 -1.19 3.42 15.46
N GLU A 133 -1.43 4.71 15.66
CA GLU A 133 -2.74 5.29 15.99
C GLU A 133 -3.68 5.41 14.78
N GLU A 134 -3.19 5.08 13.58
CA GLU A 134 -3.91 5.23 12.31
C GLU A 134 -4.77 4.02 11.93
N CYS A 135 -4.90 3.04 12.81
CA CYS A 135 -5.69 1.82 12.59
C CYS A 135 -6.71 1.64 13.72
N PRO A 136 -8.01 1.47 13.42
CA PRO A 136 -8.99 1.06 14.43
C PRO A 136 -8.66 -0.35 14.95
N SER A 137 -9.15 -0.67 16.15
CA SER A 137 -9.15 -2.06 16.59
C SER A 137 -10.05 -2.90 15.67
N VAL A 138 -9.75 -4.20 15.53
CA VAL A 138 -10.57 -5.08 14.71
C VAL A 138 -12.00 -5.19 15.26
N GLN A 139 -12.17 -5.16 16.58
CA GLN A 139 -13.47 -5.18 17.23
C GLN A 139 -14.31 -3.95 16.87
N ASP A 140 -13.72 -2.75 16.93
CA ASP A 140 -14.42 -1.50 16.59
C ASP A 140 -14.75 -1.45 15.10
N PHE A 141 -13.84 -1.92 14.24
CA PHE A 141 -14.09 -2.03 12.79
C PHE A 141 -15.27 -2.97 12.50
N ILE A 142 -15.31 -4.15 13.12
CA ILE A 142 -16.43 -5.10 12.95
C ILE A 142 -17.74 -4.52 13.50
N ALA A 143 -17.68 -3.80 14.63
CA ALA A 143 -18.85 -3.12 15.19
C ALA A 143 -19.40 -2.05 14.22
N LEU A 144 -18.52 -1.25 13.61
CA LEU A 144 -18.90 -0.30 12.56
C LEU A 144 -19.56 -1.02 11.38
N CYS A 145 -18.95 -2.10 10.87
CA CYS A 145 -19.52 -2.86 9.75
C CYS A 145 -20.95 -3.34 10.07
N LYS A 146 -21.17 -3.90 11.27
CA LYS A 146 -22.50 -4.31 11.73
C LYS A 146 -23.47 -3.13 11.82
N GLN A 147 -23.02 -1.99 12.34
CA GLN A 147 -23.84 -0.78 12.48
C GLN A 147 -24.32 -0.26 11.11
N VAL A 148 -23.46 -0.23 10.10
CA VAL A 148 -23.78 0.33 8.78
C VAL A 148 -24.27 -0.73 7.77
N GLY A 149 -24.40 -1.99 8.20
CA GLY A 149 -24.80 -3.11 7.34
C GLY A 149 -23.77 -3.47 6.26
N ALA A 150 -22.48 -3.19 6.48
CA ALA A 150 -21.40 -3.55 5.59
C ALA A 150 -20.95 -5.01 5.79
N ILE A 151 -20.39 -5.60 4.73
CA ILE A 151 -19.77 -6.92 4.77
C ILE A 151 -18.30 -6.74 5.16
N SER A 152 -17.95 -7.16 6.36
CA SER A 152 -16.55 -7.23 6.80
C SER A 152 -15.84 -8.40 6.15
N ALA A 153 -14.73 -8.12 5.46
CA ALA A 153 -13.93 -9.13 4.77
C ALA A 153 -12.49 -9.10 5.27
N TYR A 154 -11.96 -10.26 5.65
CA TYR A 154 -10.53 -10.41 5.93
C TYR A 154 -9.78 -10.67 4.62
N ALA A 155 -8.74 -9.88 4.33
CA ALA A 155 -7.94 -10.03 3.12
C ALA A 155 -6.82 -11.06 3.33
N TYR A 156 -7.08 -12.28 2.88
CA TYR A 156 -6.10 -13.36 2.89
C TYR A 156 -5.00 -13.10 1.86
N LEU A 157 -3.75 -13.07 2.32
CA LEU A 157 -2.59 -12.87 1.44
C LEU A 157 -1.98 -14.19 1.00
N GLY A 158 -1.87 -15.14 1.91
CA GLY A 158 -1.20 -16.43 1.73
C GLY A 158 0.31 -16.34 1.70
N ASP A 159 0.99 -17.40 2.15
CA ASP A 159 2.45 -17.51 2.07
C ASP A 159 2.92 -17.35 0.61
N VAL A 160 3.95 -16.53 0.43
CA VAL A 160 4.59 -16.34 -0.87
C VAL A 160 5.86 -17.18 -0.88
N GLY A 161 5.87 -18.22 -1.72
CA GLY A 161 7.09 -18.98 -2.05
C GLY A 161 7.90 -18.25 -3.13
N ASP A 162 8.09 -18.89 -4.28
CA ASP A 162 8.72 -18.27 -5.45
C ASP A 162 7.70 -17.43 -6.25
N SER A 163 7.94 -16.12 -6.32
CA SER A 163 7.16 -15.23 -7.20
C SER A 163 7.35 -15.65 -8.66
N VAL A 164 6.27 -15.99 -9.37
CA VAL A 164 6.32 -16.36 -10.81
C VAL A 164 6.92 -15.24 -11.68
N THR A 165 6.89 -13.99 -11.18
CA THR A 165 7.48 -12.81 -11.81
C THR A 165 8.91 -12.48 -11.32
N GLY A 166 9.41 -13.13 -10.25
CA GLY A 166 10.73 -12.90 -9.68
C GLY A 166 10.86 -11.66 -8.79
N ASP A 167 9.75 -10.97 -8.47
CA ASP A 167 9.77 -9.65 -7.82
C ASP A 167 9.58 -9.70 -6.30
N LYS A 168 9.02 -10.80 -5.77
CA LYS A 168 8.67 -10.92 -4.34
C LYS A 168 9.61 -11.92 -3.65
N LYS A 169 10.21 -11.48 -2.54
CA LYS A 169 10.95 -12.36 -1.63
C LYS A 169 10.00 -13.38 -1.02
N ALA A 170 10.46 -14.60 -0.80
CA ALA A 170 9.70 -15.59 -0.05
C ALA A 170 9.34 -15.02 1.32
N GLN A 171 8.06 -15.07 1.67
CA GLN A 171 7.52 -14.45 2.87
C GLN A 171 6.39 -15.30 3.44
N HIS A 172 6.49 -15.59 4.73
CA HIS A 172 5.45 -16.27 5.48
C HIS A 172 4.40 -15.27 5.97
N PHE A 173 3.14 -15.63 5.77
CA PHE A 173 1.95 -14.92 6.17
C PHE A 173 1.04 -15.88 6.97
N GLU A 174 -0.18 -16.15 6.49
CA GLU A 174 -1.26 -16.79 7.26
C GLU A 174 -1.23 -18.33 7.24
N ASP A 175 -0.61 -18.97 6.24
CA ASP A 175 -0.78 -20.40 5.95
C ASP A 175 -0.43 -21.32 7.14
N ARG A 176 0.51 -20.88 7.98
CA ARG A 176 1.00 -21.64 9.13
C ARG A 176 0.07 -21.61 10.36
N TYR A 177 -0.96 -20.76 10.37
CA TYR A 177 -1.88 -20.61 11.50
C TYR A 177 -3.35 -20.49 11.08
N LEU A 178 -3.73 -21.08 9.94
CA LEU A 178 -5.10 -20.99 9.41
C LEU A 178 -6.18 -21.45 10.38
N ASP A 179 -5.96 -22.53 11.15
CA ASP A 179 -6.91 -22.97 12.18
C ASP A 179 -7.21 -21.85 13.18
N LEU A 180 -6.17 -21.28 13.78
CA LEU A 180 -6.30 -20.17 14.73
C LEU A 180 -6.93 -18.94 14.07
N LEU A 181 -6.49 -18.59 12.86
CA LEU A 181 -7.01 -17.44 12.14
C LEU A 181 -8.53 -17.56 11.95
N PHE A 182 -9.00 -18.68 11.42
CA PHE A 182 -10.42 -18.84 11.11
C PHE A 182 -11.31 -18.98 12.35
N GLU A 183 -10.78 -19.57 13.43
CA GLU A 183 -11.45 -19.55 14.74
C GLU A 183 -11.64 -18.11 15.23
N GLU A 184 -10.60 -17.29 15.17
CA GLU A 184 -10.66 -15.88 15.58
C GLU A 184 -11.56 -15.03 14.66
N LEU A 185 -11.48 -15.21 13.33
CA LEU A 185 -12.35 -14.50 12.38
C LEU A 185 -13.83 -14.80 12.66
N SER A 186 -14.16 -16.07 12.93
CA SER A 186 -15.51 -16.48 13.28
C SER A 186 -15.96 -15.90 14.63
N ALA A 187 -15.08 -15.94 15.65
CA ALA A 187 -15.36 -15.40 16.99
C ALA A 187 -15.57 -13.88 16.97
N LEU A 188 -14.77 -13.13 16.22
CA LEU A 188 -14.93 -11.68 16.01
C LEU A 188 -16.21 -11.36 15.22
N GLY A 189 -16.68 -12.31 14.40
CA GLY A 189 -17.88 -12.20 13.61
C GLY A 189 -17.65 -11.50 12.27
N PHE A 190 -16.53 -11.80 11.61
CA PHE A 190 -16.32 -11.45 10.21
C PHE A 190 -17.40 -12.08 9.33
N ASN A 191 -17.72 -11.43 8.20
CA ASN A 191 -18.70 -11.94 7.25
C ASN A 191 -18.05 -12.75 6.13
N ALA A 192 -16.84 -12.36 5.74
CA ALA A 192 -16.20 -12.86 4.54
C ALA A 192 -14.68 -13.00 4.68
N VAL A 193 -14.11 -13.78 3.77
CA VAL A 193 -12.69 -13.75 3.43
C VAL A 193 -12.57 -13.39 1.96
N THR A 194 -11.65 -12.47 1.66
CA THR A 194 -11.24 -12.19 0.29
C THR A 194 -9.88 -12.77 -0.02
N TYR A 195 -9.72 -13.29 -1.24
CA TYR A 195 -8.48 -13.89 -1.73
C TYR A 195 -8.21 -13.45 -3.18
N MET A 196 -6.93 -13.46 -3.55
CA MET A 196 -6.40 -12.90 -4.79
C MET A 196 -5.88 -14.04 -5.69
N PRO A 197 -6.66 -14.50 -6.69
CA PRO A 197 -6.31 -15.69 -7.44
C PRO A 197 -4.96 -15.65 -8.14
N THR A 198 -4.47 -14.46 -8.55
CA THR A 198 -3.14 -14.36 -9.19
C THR A 198 -1.99 -14.46 -8.20
N ARG A 199 -2.24 -14.24 -6.90
CA ARG A 199 -1.24 -14.30 -5.84
C ARG A 199 -1.20 -15.66 -5.14
N ASN A 200 -2.29 -16.41 -5.18
CA ASN A 200 -2.44 -17.64 -4.42
C ASN A 200 -2.34 -18.88 -5.34
N THR A 201 -1.66 -19.91 -4.85
CA THR A 201 -1.66 -21.21 -5.52
C THR A 201 -3.04 -21.86 -5.47
N GLN A 202 -3.32 -22.76 -6.41
CA GLN A 202 -4.58 -23.52 -6.42
C GLN A 202 -4.79 -24.31 -5.12
N THR A 203 -3.71 -24.84 -4.53
CA THR A 203 -3.75 -25.54 -3.25
C THR A 203 -4.13 -24.62 -2.10
N GLN A 204 -3.52 -23.43 -2.01
CA GLN A 204 -3.87 -22.43 -1.00
C GLN A 204 -5.34 -22.03 -1.09
N LEU A 205 -5.82 -21.74 -2.31
CA LEU A 205 -7.22 -21.39 -2.54
C LEU A 205 -8.16 -22.51 -2.11
N ALA A 206 -7.87 -23.77 -2.47
CA ALA A 206 -8.70 -24.90 -2.07
C ALA A 206 -8.84 -25.01 -0.54
N VAL A 207 -7.72 -24.88 0.18
CA VAL A 207 -7.68 -24.91 1.64
C VAL A 207 -8.49 -23.76 2.24
N VAL A 208 -8.24 -22.51 1.82
CA VAL A 208 -8.96 -21.34 2.32
C VAL A 208 -10.47 -21.45 2.05
N MET A 209 -10.86 -21.93 0.87
CA MET A 209 -12.26 -22.12 0.53
C MET A 209 -12.93 -23.21 1.40
N ASP A 210 -12.21 -24.27 1.79
CA ASP A 210 -12.68 -25.26 2.76
C ASP A 210 -12.89 -24.65 4.14
N TYR A 211 -11.96 -23.82 4.62
CA TYR A 211 -12.13 -23.08 5.87
C TYR A 211 -13.33 -22.13 5.81
N CYS A 212 -13.52 -21.38 4.72
CA CYS A 212 -14.70 -20.52 4.55
C CYS A 212 -16.00 -21.32 4.63
N ARG A 213 -16.06 -22.53 4.02
CA ARG A 213 -17.22 -23.42 4.16
C ARG A 213 -17.43 -23.89 5.60
N LYS A 214 -16.36 -24.30 6.28
CA LYS A 214 -16.40 -24.79 7.67
C LYS A 214 -16.93 -23.74 8.64
N TYR A 215 -16.49 -22.49 8.50
CA TYR A 215 -16.87 -21.38 9.39
C TYR A 215 -18.01 -20.50 8.85
N ALA A 216 -18.68 -20.92 7.77
CA ALA A 216 -19.77 -20.20 7.12
C ALA A 216 -19.42 -18.74 6.73
N LEU A 217 -18.19 -18.51 6.28
CA LEU A 217 -17.73 -17.21 5.78
C LEU A 217 -17.99 -17.09 4.28
N PHE A 218 -18.49 -15.92 3.87
CA PHE A 218 -18.65 -15.58 2.47
C PHE A 218 -17.29 -15.48 1.77
N GLN A 219 -17.24 -15.83 0.48
CA GLN A 219 -16.01 -15.89 -0.30
C GLN A 219 -16.02 -14.77 -1.34
N ILE A 220 -15.01 -13.90 -1.31
CA ILE A 220 -14.86 -12.79 -2.25
C ILE A 220 -13.57 -12.98 -3.05
N SER A 221 -13.69 -13.22 -4.34
CA SER A 221 -12.55 -13.34 -5.24
C SER A 221 -12.31 -12.03 -5.97
N GLY A 222 -11.09 -11.50 -5.89
CA GLY A 222 -10.65 -10.40 -6.73
C GLY A 222 -9.26 -9.89 -6.38
N GLU A 223 -8.75 -9.01 -7.21
CA GLU A 223 -7.42 -8.43 -7.06
C GLU A 223 -7.54 -7.15 -6.23
N ASP A 224 -6.77 -7.07 -5.12
CA ASP A 224 -6.73 -5.91 -4.22
C ASP A 224 -8.12 -5.41 -3.76
N ILE A 225 -9.04 -6.34 -3.41
CA ILE A 225 -10.37 -6.04 -2.82
C ILE A 225 -10.30 -5.91 -1.30
#